data_AF-A0A1Y0MSQ2-F1
#
_entry.id   AF-A0A1Y0MSQ2-F1
#
_cell.length_a   1.000
_cell.length_b   1.000
_cell.length_c   1.000
_cell.angle_alpha   90.00
_cell.angle_beta   90.00
_cell.angle_gamma   90.00
#
_symmetry.space_group_name_H-M   'P 1'
#
loop_
_entity.id
_entity.type
_entity.pdbx_description
1 polymer ?
#
loop_
_entity_poly.entity_id
_entity_poly.type
_entity_poly.pdbx_seq_one_letter_code
_entity_poly.pdbx_strand_id
1 'polypeptide(L)'
;MGCTRDDICPEDTQTTPLLIITFKDFANRTLSKTVPNLEVRDAENSEIVLFSVSSTDSIAIPLRNFDTRTELLFVREADTTDTDESNADRFNLLYTTEDIYLNRACGFITNYNDLSGQLINEEGSNWLFSFEVLQTTISDDNAAHLTLFH
;
A
#
# COMPACT_ATOMS: atom_id res chain seq x y z
N MET A 1 31.86 4.66 37.10
CA MET A 1 30.60 4.04 36.66
C MET A 1 29.82 5.08 35.88
N GLY A 2 30.05 5.15 34.57
CA GLY A 2 29.28 6.02 33.68
C GLY A 2 28.17 5.20 33.06
N CYS A 3 26.95 5.32 33.56
CA CYS A 3 25.78 4.89 32.80
C CYS A 3 25.65 5.83 31.61
N THR A 4 25.92 5.32 30.41
CA THR A 4 25.47 5.92 29.17
C THR A 4 23.94 5.98 29.23
N ARG A 5 23.39 7.20 29.19
CA ARG A 5 21.96 7.44 28.96
C ARG A 5 21.72 7.49 27.45
N ASP A 6 20.51 7.05 27.09
CA ASP A 6 19.84 7.16 25.78
C ASP A 6 20.14 6.09 24.72
N ASP A 7 19.76 4.85 25.04
CA ASP A 7 19.40 3.79 24.08
C ASP A 7 17.87 3.58 24.09
N ILE A 8 17.09 4.63 23.79
CA ILE A 8 15.65 4.46 23.53
C ILE A 8 15.24 5.31 22.32
N CYS A 9 14.50 4.71 21.41
CA CYS A 9 13.91 5.42 20.30
C CYS A 9 12.70 6.21 20.85
N PRO A 10 12.62 7.55 20.68
CA PRO A 10 11.46 8.32 21.08
C PRO A 10 10.17 7.75 20.47
N GLU A 11 9.06 7.86 21.19
CA GLU A 11 7.76 7.33 20.73
C GLU A 11 7.26 8.03 19.46
N ASP A 12 7.67 9.29 19.26
CA ASP A 12 7.40 10.12 18.07
C ASP A 12 8.45 9.95 16.94
N THR A 13 9.25 8.88 16.97
CA THR A 13 10.26 8.68 15.92
C THR A 13 9.59 8.28 14.61
N GLN A 14 9.94 8.98 13.53
CA GLN A 14 9.52 8.64 12.18
C GLN A 14 9.85 7.17 11.88
N THR A 15 8.86 6.41 11.42
CA THR A 15 9.04 5.05 10.91
C THR A 15 9.04 5.07 9.39
N THR A 16 9.45 3.96 8.77
CA THR A 16 9.24 3.77 7.33
C THR A 16 7.75 3.97 7.02
N PRO A 17 7.41 4.92 6.14
CA PRO A 17 6.02 5.25 5.84
C PRO A 17 5.34 4.12 5.07
N LEU A 18 4.02 4.01 5.25
CA LEU A 18 3.18 3.09 4.49
C LEU A 18 2.58 3.81 3.28
N LEU A 19 2.37 3.08 2.19
CA LEU A 19 1.61 3.58 1.05
C LEU A 19 0.14 3.67 1.42
N ILE A 20 -0.37 4.90 1.51
CA ILE A 20 -1.81 5.15 1.70
C ILE A 20 -2.54 5.13 0.37
N ILE A 21 -3.48 4.19 0.24
CA ILE A 21 -4.31 4.00 -0.96
C ILE A 21 -5.77 4.31 -0.58
N THR A 22 -6.46 5.03 -1.47
CA THR A 22 -7.89 5.34 -1.34
C THR A 22 -8.68 4.77 -2.52
N PHE A 23 -9.93 4.38 -2.28
CA PHE A 23 -10.83 3.82 -3.28
C PHE A 23 -11.98 4.80 -3.55
N LYS A 24 -12.20 5.13 -4.82
CA LYS A 24 -13.23 6.08 -5.24
C LYS A 24 -14.07 5.53 -6.38
N ASP A 25 -15.26 6.11 -6.52
CA ASP A 25 -16.16 5.73 -7.60
C ASP A 25 -15.60 6.16 -8.98
N PHE A 26 -15.63 5.24 -9.94
CA PHE A 26 -15.15 5.48 -11.30
C PHE A 26 -15.99 6.52 -12.06
N ALA A 27 -17.31 6.51 -11.89
CA ALA A 27 -18.21 7.45 -12.56
C ALA A 27 -18.19 8.83 -11.89
N ASN A 28 -18.00 8.88 -10.56
CA ASN A 28 -17.85 10.10 -9.79
C ASN A 28 -16.59 10.07 -8.91
N ARG A 29 -15.48 10.52 -9.50
CA ARG A 29 -14.13 10.53 -8.89
C ARG A 29 -13.98 11.35 -7.60
N THR A 30 -15.00 12.09 -7.19
CA THR A 30 -14.99 12.84 -5.91
C THR A 30 -15.57 12.05 -4.74
N LEU A 31 -16.31 10.97 -5.02
CA LEU A 31 -16.96 10.16 -4.01
C LEU A 31 -16.07 8.97 -3.60
N SER A 32 -15.79 8.85 -2.31
CA SER A 32 -15.22 7.62 -1.74
C SER A 32 -16.17 6.45 -1.97
N LYS A 33 -15.62 5.28 -2.30
CA LYS A 33 -16.38 4.07 -2.56
C LYS A 33 -15.72 2.88 -1.88
N THR A 34 -16.40 2.33 -0.88
CA THR A 34 -15.98 1.15 -0.14
C THR A 34 -15.82 -0.05 -1.07
N VAL A 35 -14.69 -0.75 -0.97
CA VAL A 35 -14.50 -2.07 -1.54
C VAL A 35 -14.98 -3.10 -0.51
N PRO A 36 -15.96 -3.95 -0.84
CA PRO A 36 -16.46 -4.94 0.10
C PRO A 36 -15.46 -6.09 0.26
N ASN A 37 -15.25 -6.51 1.51
CA ASN A 37 -14.41 -7.66 1.87
C ASN A 37 -13.05 -7.67 1.13
N LEU A 38 -12.41 -6.50 1.12
CA LEU A 38 -11.12 -6.29 0.47
C LEU A 38 -10.03 -7.03 1.24
N GLU A 39 -9.22 -7.78 0.50
CA GLU A 39 -7.95 -8.33 0.95
C GLU A 39 -6.85 -7.92 -0.03
N VAL A 40 -5.67 -7.59 0.48
CA VAL A 40 -4.50 -7.30 -0.36
C VAL A 40 -3.39 -8.28 -0.04
N ARG A 41 -2.88 -8.93 -1.07
CA ARG A 41 -1.78 -9.89 -0.98
C ARG A 41 -0.59 -9.41 -1.80
N ASP A 42 0.57 -9.95 -1.46
CA ASP A 42 1.71 -9.87 -2.36
C ASP A 42 1.44 -10.75 -3.60
N ALA A 43 1.60 -10.17 -4.78
CA ALA A 43 1.25 -10.86 -6.03
C ALA A 43 2.31 -11.87 -6.48
N GLU A 44 3.54 -11.77 -5.96
CA GLU A 44 4.62 -12.75 -6.19
C GLU A 44 4.52 -13.91 -5.19
N ASN A 45 4.01 -13.67 -3.99
CA ASN A 45 3.73 -14.69 -2.98
C ASN A 45 2.38 -14.48 -2.29
N SER A 46 1.34 -15.16 -2.79
CA SER A 46 -0.03 -15.05 -2.27
C SER A 46 -0.23 -15.52 -0.84
N GLU A 47 0.75 -16.20 -0.22
CA GLU A 47 0.69 -16.54 1.22
C GLU A 47 0.92 -15.30 2.11
N ILE A 48 1.52 -14.24 1.57
CA ILE A 48 1.76 -12.98 2.28
C ILE A 48 0.53 -12.08 2.15
N VAL A 49 -0.23 -11.96 3.24
CA VAL A 49 -1.34 -11.02 3.35
C VAL A 49 -0.81 -9.68 3.86
N LEU A 50 -0.96 -8.63 3.05
CA LEU A 50 -0.55 -7.26 3.35
C LEU A 50 -1.68 -6.45 3.99
N PHE A 51 -2.93 -6.81 3.69
CA PHE A 51 -4.12 -6.26 4.32
C PHE A 51 -5.18 -7.35 4.44
N SER A 52 -5.59 -7.64 5.68
CA SER A 52 -6.60 -8.66 5.98
C SER A 52 -8.00 -8.22 5.56
N VAL A 53 -8.86 -9.21 5.27
CA VAL A 53 -10.25 -9.01 4.83
C VAL A 53 -10.97 -7.94 5.64
N SER A 54 -11.37 -6.86 5.00
CA SER A 54 -12.18 -5.79 5.59
C SER A 54 -12.91 -4.98 4.51
N SER A 55 -14.07 -4.44 4.84
CA SER A 55 -14.78 -3.51 3.95
C SER A 55 -14.33 -2.08 4.24
N THR A 56 -13.58 -1.47 3.32
CA THR A 56 -12.99 -0.13 3.52
C THR A 56 -12.90 0.66 2.21
N ASP A 57 -12.79 1.98 2.31
CA ASP A 57 -12.48 2.89 1.21
C ASP A 57 -11.03 3.39 1.24
N SER A 58 -10.22 2.93 2.20
CA SER A 58 -8.80 3.28 2.32
C SER A 58 -8.00 2.21 3.06
N ILE A 59 -6.72 2.09 2.71
CA ILE A 59 -5.76 1.14 3.31
C ILE A 59 -4.36 1.75 3.39
N ALA A 60 -3.54 1.19 4.28
CA ALA A 60 -2.11 1.46 4.37
C ALA A 60 -1.34 0.17 4.07
N ILE A 61 -0.42 0.19 3.10
CA ILE A 61 0.31 -0.99 2.63
C ILE A 61 1.81 -0.77 2.74
N PRO A 62 2.58 -1.69 3.33
CA PRO A 62 4.03 -1.59 3.34
C PRO A 62 4.59 -1.83 1.93
N LEU A 63 5.61 -1.07 1.55
CA LEU A 63 6.39 -1.31 0.35
C LEU A 63 7.68 -2.07 0.68
N ARG A 64 8.31 -2.66 -0.33
CA ARG A 64 9.56 -3.39 -0.17
C ARG A 64 10.74 -2.42 -0.08
N ASN A 65 11.43 -2.41 1.07
CA ASN A 65 12.55 -1.49 1.36
C ASN A 65 13.80 -1.75 0.51
N PHE A 66 13.99 -3.00 0.07
CA PHE A 66 15.19 -3.46 -0.63
C PHE A 66 14.92 -3.83 -2.09
N ASP A 67 13.80 -3.35 -2.63
CA ASP A 67 13.39 -3.54 -4.02
C ASP A 67 12.93 -2.21 -4.61
N THR A 68 12.83 -2.19 -5.94
CA THR A 68 12.32 -1.05 -6.73
C THR A 68 10.91 -1.30 -7.26
N ARG A 69 10.31 -2.44 -6.88
CA ARG A 69 8.95 -2.81 -7.25
C ARG A 69 8.20 -3.43 -6.07
N THR A 70 6.89 -3.26 -6.06
CA THR A 70 5.96 -4.06 -5.25
C THR A 70 4.78 -4.45 -6.14
N GLU A 71 4.46 -5.74 -6.21
CA GLU A 71 3.31 -6.25 -6.97
C GLU A 71 2.20 -6.63 -5.99
N LEU A 72 1.04 -5.99 -6.12
CA LEU A 72 -0.11 -6.16 -5.24
C LEU A 72 -1.22 -6.92 -5.97
N LEU A 73 -1.88 -7.82 -5.25
CA LEU A 73 -3.10 -8.48 -5.69
C LEU A 73 -4.26 -7.98 -4.82
N PHE A 74 -5.17 -7.21 -5.41
CA PHE A 74 -6.35 -6.68 -4.75
C PHE A 74 -7.53 -7.61 -4.96
N VAL A 75 -7.96 -8.30 -3.90
CA VAL A 75 -9.07 -9.26 -3.92
C VAL A 75 -10.29 -8.60 -3.29
N ARG A 76 -11.33 -8.38 -4.08
CA ARG A 76 -12.67 -8.00 -3.64
C ARG A 76 -13.46 -9.26 -3.30
N GLU A 77 -14.33 -9.19 -2.29
CA GLU A 77 -15.14 -10.35 -1.87
C GLU A 77 -14.25 -11.57 -1.57
N ALA A 78 -13.20 -11.41 -0.75
CA ALA A 78 -12.21 -12.47 -0.50
C ALA A 78 -12.72 -13.63 0.38
N ASP A 79 -13.70 -13.38 1.26
CA ASP A 79 -14.25 -14.37 2.22
C ASP A 79 -15.71 -14.74 1.89
N THR A 80 -16.09 -14.58 0.62
CA THR A 80 -17.42 -15.00 0.15
C THR A 80 -17.49 -16.52 -0.04
N THR A 81 -18.63 -17.12 0.28
CA THR A 81 -18.91 -18.52 -0.09
C THR A 81 -19.27 -18.67 -1.56
N ASP A 82 -19.57 -17.57 -2.24
CA ASP A 82 -19.93 -17.53 -3.66
C ASP A 82 -18.71 -17.08 -4.49
N THR A 83 -17.95 -18.04 -5.00
CA THR A 83 -16.69 -17.78 -5.71
C THR A 83 -16.86 -16.96 -6.98
N ASP A 84 -18.08 -16.86 -7.53
CA ASP A 84 -18.35 -16.06 -8.72
C ASP A 84 -18.39 -14.55 -8.43
N GLU A 85 -18.58 -14.16 -7.15
CA GLU A 85 -18.54 -12.76 -6.70
C GLU A 85 -17.12 -12.27 -6.35
N SER A 86 -16.20 -13.20 -6.09
CA SER A 86 -14.80 -12.90 -5.78
C SER A 86 -14.05 -12.47 -7.04
N ASN A 87 -13.31 -11.38 -6.95
CA ASN A 87 -12.55 -10.85 -8.09
C ASN A 87 -11.22 -10.28 -7.62
N ALA A 88 -10.14 -10.61 -8.34
CA ALA A 88 -8.78 -10.25 -8.00
C ALA A 88 -8.13 -9.51 -9.16
N ASP A 89 -7.52 -8.36 -8.86
CA ASP A 89 -6.81 -7.53 -9.84
C ASP A 89 -5.36 -7.30 -9.41
N ARG A 90 -4.44 -7.40 -10.36
CA ARG A 90 -3.01 -7.13 -10.14
C ARG A 90 -2.66 -5.67 -10.38
N PHE A 91 -1.85 -5.12 -9.49
CA PHE A 91 -1.35 -3.75 -9.58
C PHE A 91 0.13 -3.69 -9.23
N ASN A 92 0.92 -3.13 -10.13
CA ASN A 92 2.36 -3.04 -9.97
C ASN A 92 2.75 -1.61 -9.60
N LEU A 93 3.59 -1.49 -8.58
CA LEU A 93 4.19 -0.24 -8.14
C LEU A 93 5.68 -0.26 -8.47
N LEU A 94 6.18 0.85 -9.00
CA LEU A 94 7.60 1.08 -9.24
C LEU A 94 8.02 2.35 -8.52
N TYR A 95 9.19 2.33 -7.89
CA TYR A 95 9.73 3.43 -7.09
C TYR A 95 11.24 3.25 -6.89
N THR A 96 11.89 4.31 -6.42
CA THR A 96 13.26 4.26 -5.90
C THR A 96 13.24 4.36 -4.38
N THR A 97 14.24 3.78 -3.71
CA THR A 97 14.34 3.78 -2.24
C THR A 97 15.46 4.72 -1.78
N GLU A 98 15.22 5.45 -0.69
CA GLU A 98 16.20 6.31 -0.03
C GLU A 98 16.22 5.99 1.47
N ASP A 99 17.33 5.45 1.94
CA ASP A 99 17.51 5.14 3.36
C ASP A 99 18.02 6.36 4.15
N ILE A 100 17.28 6.77 5.17
CA ILE A 100 17.61 7.88 6.05
C ILE A 100 18.05 7.31 7.40
N TYR A 101 19.31 7.58 7.77
CA TYR A 101 19.82 7.26 9.09
C TYR A 101 19.23 8.20 10.13
N LEU A 102 18.56 7.65 11.14
CA LEU A 102 18.03 8.42 12.26
C LEU A 102 19.08 8.59 13.35
N ASN A 103 19.39 7.50 14.06
CA ASN A 103 20.42 7.45 15.08
C ASN A 103 20.76 5.98 15.40
N ARG A 104 21.72 5.76 16.31
CA ARG A 104 22.20 4.43 16.68
C ARG A 104 21.10 3.51 17.24
N ALA A 105 20.15 4.07 17.98
CA ALA A 105 19.08 3.32 18.63
C ALA A 105 17.91 3.00 17.68
N CYS A 106 17.63 3.90 16.73
CA CYS A 106 16.48 3.80 15.81
C CYS A 106 16.84 3.25 14.41
N GLY A 107 18.12 3.21 14.05
CA GLY A 107 18.57 2.69 12.76
C GLY A 107 18.21 3.59 11.58
N PHE A 108 17.70 2.97 10.52
CA PHE A 108 17.34 3.63 9.26
C PHE A 108 15.84 3.48 9.00
N ILE A 109 15.28 4.47 8.32
CA ILE A 109 13.98 4.38 7.65
C ILE A 109 14.19 4.44 6.15
N THR A 110 13.22 3.98 5.38
CA THR A 110 13.27 4.03 3.92
C THR A 110 12.15 4.92 3.41
N ASN A 111 12.50 6.00 2.70
CA ASN A 111 11.53 6.76 1.91
C ASN A 111 11.47 6.21 0.49
N TYR A 112 10.33 6.42 -0.17
CA TYR A 112 10.12 5.98 -1.54
C TYR A 112 9.90 7.19 -2.45
N ASN A 113 10.58 7.22 -3.59
CA ASN A 113 10.53 8.32 -4.56
C ASN A 113 10.16 7.80 -5.94
N ASP A 114 9.76 8.73 -6.82
CA ASP A 114 9.38 8.45 -8.20
C ASP A 114 8.27 7.36 -8.32
N LEU A 115 7.32 7.37 -7.38
CA LEU A 115 6.21 6.41 -7.36
C LEU A 115 5.44 6.45 -8.67
N SER A 116 5.33 5.28 -9.29
CA SER A 116 4.49 5.06 -10.45
C SER A 116 3.73 3.73 -10.30
N GLY A 117 2.55 3.68 -10.90
CA GLY A 117 1.66 2.53 -10.84
C GLY A 117 1.36 1.97 -12.23
N GLN A 118 1.02 0.70 -12.29
CA GLN A 118 0.51 0.04 -13.48
C GLN A 118 -0.56 -0.96 -13.07
N LEU A 119 -1.79 -0.74 -13.52
CA LEU A 119 -2.83 -1.76 -13.46
C LEU A 119 -2.55 -2.82 -14.53
N ILE A 120 -2.45 -4.08 -14.12
CA ILE A 120 -2.23 -5.20 -15.02
C ILE A 120 -3.59 -5.73 -15.46
N ASN A 121 -3.89 -5.62 -16.75
CA ASN A 121 -5.13 -6.16 -17.28
C ASN A 121 -5.01 -7.68 -17.37
N GLU A 122 -5.78 -8.40 -16.56
CA GLU A 122 -5.89 -9.85 -16.67
C GLU A 122 -6.98 -10.21 -17.70
N GLU A 123 -6.87 -11.40 -18.32
CA GLU A 123 -7.86 -11.91 -19.26
C GLU A 123 -9.16 -12.24 -18.49
N GLY A 124 -10.00 -11.23 -18.29
CA GLY A 124 -11.19 -11.28 -17.43
C GLY A 124 -11.88 -9.91 -17.28
N SER A 125 -12.78 -9.79 -16.31
CA SER A 125 -13.43 -8.52 -15.98
C SER A 125 -12.74 -7.89 -14.76
N ASN A 126 -11.74 -7.04 -14.98
CA ASN A 126 -11.13 -6.27 -13.89
C ASN A 126 -12.21 -5.45 -13.17
N TRP A 127 -12.10 -5.35 -11.85
CA TRP A 127 -13.00 -4.52 -11.05
C TRP A 127 -12.40 -3.13 -10.77
N LEU A 128 -11.08 -3.00 -10.84
CA LEU A 128 -10.35 -1.74 -10.92
C LEU A 128 -10.33 -1.25 -12.37
N PHE A 129 -10.74 -0.01 -12.58
CA PHE A 129 -10.84 0.58 -13.93
C PHE A 129 -9.72 1.56 -14.25
N SER A 130 -9.24 2.30 -13.24
CA SER A 130 -8.15 3.26 -13.40
C SER A 130 -7.55 3.64 -12.06
N PHE A 131 -6.45 4.40 -12.09
CA PHE A 131 -5.80 4.91 -10.90
C PHE A 131 -5.29 6.34 -11.12
N GLU A 132 -4.94 7.02 -10.03
CA GLU A 132 -4.30 8.33 -10.01
C GLU A 132 -3.23 8.35 -8.92
N VAL A 133 -2.00 8.72 -9.29
CA VAL A 133 -0.91 8.96 -8.33
C VAL A 133 -1.02 10.41 -7.87
N LEU A 134 -1.30 10.59 -6.58
CA LEU A 134 -1.46 11.89 -5.94
C LEU A 134 -0.12 12.46 -5.46
N GLN A 135 0.77 11.58 -5.00
CA GLN A 135 2.10 11.92 -4.52
C GLN A 135 3.12 10.92 -5.06
N THR A 136 4.20 11.42 -5.65
CA THR A 136 5.30 10.59 -6.17
C THR A 136 6.34 10.26 -5.11
N THR A 137 6.29 10.92 -3.95
CA THR A 137 7.17 10.71 -2.82
C THR A 137 6.36 10.28 -1.62
N ILE A 138 6.80 9.21 -0.96
CA ILE A 138 6.23 8.62 0.24
C ILE A 138 7.27 8.78 1.34
N SER A 139 7.11 9.81 2.17
CA SER A 139 7.97 10.15 3.31
C SER A 139 7.24 10.17 4.65
N ASP A 140 5.91 10.08 4.60
CA ASP A 140 4.98 10.02 5.71
C ASP A 140 3.69 9.36 5.24
N ASP A 141 2.80 9.04 6.17
CA ASP A 141 1.54 8.32 5.94
C ASP A 141 0.31 9.16 6.30
N ASN A 142 0.44 10.50 6.30
CA ASN A 142 -0.65 11.41 6.71
C ASN A 142 -1.69 11.65 5.62
N ALA A 143 -1.36 11.38 4.35
CA ALA A 143 -2.20 11.66 3.20
C ALA A 143 -2.16 10.50 2.18
N ALA A 144 -3.18 10.46 1.32
CA ALA A 144 -3.27 9.47 0.26
C ALA A 144 -2.23 9.72 -0.83
N HIS A 145 -1.48 8.67 -1.17
CA HIS A 145 -0.47 8.70 -2.23
C HIS A 145 -1.04 8.20 -3.56
N LEU A 146 -1.98 7.25 -3.48
CA LEU A 146 -2.61 6.61 -4.63
C LEU A 146 -4.13 6.59 -4.45
N THR A 147 -4.86 6.86 -5.53
CA THR A 147 -6.29 6.59 -5.62
C THR A 147 -6.56 5.53 -6.68
N LEU A 148 -7.34 4.51 -6.33
CA LEU A 148 -7.84 3.47 -7.22
C LEU A 148 -9.34 3.70 -7.48
N PHE A 149 -9.77 3.56 -8.74
CA PHE A 149 -11.16 3.79 -9.14
C PHE A 149 -11.84 2.48 -9.55
N HIS A 150 -13.03 2.25 -9.00
CA HIS A 150 -13.91 1.08 -9.27
C HIS A 150 -15.39 1.48 -9.32
#